data_AF-A0A166I025-F1
#
_entry.id   AF-A0A166I025-F1
#
_cell.length_a   1.000
_cell.length_b   1.000
_cell.length_c   1.000
_cell.angle_alpha   90.00
_cell.angle_beta   90.00
_cell.angle_gamma   90.00
#
_symmetry.space_group_name_H-M   'P 1'
#
loop_
_entity.id
_entity.type
_entity.pdbx_description
1 polymer ?
#
loop_
_entity_poly.entity_id
_entity_poly.type
_entity_poly.pdbx_seq_one_letter_code
_entity_poly.pdbx_strand_id
1 'polypeptide(L)'
;MTNSIGKSEESLNPDLGRRRFLGTTAIAGLAGAGISLGLAGCNKPEATAATTAASNASGTKGAPAVDYGKYEVHPGDLDTYYAFSSGGHSGEIRVLGIPSGREIKRIPIFNIDCMVGWGITNESKKIMGTKPDGSLKYFTGDTHHVHMSYKDGTYDGKYIFVNDKINGRLARVRLDTMECDHILELPNVQGFHGVFPDKRDPLDQGINHTTRVFCGSEFHIPHPNDGRDLESPEKYGALFTCVDSETMEVRWQCKVDGNMDLVATSYDGKLTCSNQYNTENGVHYEDMMSAERDSCVFFNVARIEAAVKAGKVFHIGDSKVPVVDGTKAANKDPKTALTCYVPVPKNPHGVNVSPDGKYYVCSGKLSPTATLIQHDLVLKWFDGQLKEPRDTVVAEPEIGLGPLHTGFDGKGNAYTTLFLDSQIVKWNLDAAMKAFKGDKSAKPVLDRIDVHYQPGHGFTSMGETKEPDGKFFLSDNKFSKDRFLPVGPLHPETAQLIDISGEKMQLVSDHSAYPEPHDSIMVRRDIIKTRQIYNLDEFPLAVKNVKDSRVERKGKKVTVYLTSQAPAYGLREWRVKKGDEVTIIVTNLDKVEDLTHGFAIPKYNINFVIHPQDTKSVTFIADKPGVFWCYCTN
;
A
#
# COMPACT_ATOMS: atom_id res chain seq x y z
N MET A 1 -68.86 -14.44 3.11
CA MET A 1 -67.90 -14.01 2.08
C MET A 1 -66.89 -13.10 2.78
N THR A 2 -65.90 -13.54 3.58
CA THR A 2 -64.81 -14.53 3.39
C THR A 2 -64.05 -14.39 2.08
N ASN A 3 -62.88 -13.76 2.14
CA ASN A 3 -61.55 -14.33 1.80
C ASN A 3 -60.48 -13.20 1.89
N SER A 4 -59.58 -13.22 2.87
CA SER A 4 -58.31 -13.97 2.89
C SER A 4 -57.28 -13.43 1.90
N ILE A 5 -56.44 -12.49 2.34
CA ILE A 5 -55.12 -12.25 1.76
C ILE A 5 -54.11 -12.77 2.77
N GLY A 6 -53.47 -13.88 2.41
CA GLY A 6 -52.50 -14.60 3.21
C GLY A 6 -51.17 -13.84 3.30
N LYS A 7 -50.56 -13.95 4.47
CA LYS A 7 -49.17 -13.61 4.75
C LYS A 7 -48.24 -14.53 3.96
N SER A 8 -47.25 -13.97 3.28
CA SER A 8 -45.96 -14.64 3.06
C SER A 8 -44.87 -13.69 3.56
N GLU A 9 -44.44 -13.90 4.81
CA GLU A 9 -43.15 -13.44 5.28
C GLU A 9 -42.07 -14.26 4.56
N GLU A 10 -41.68 -13.83 3.36
CA GLU A 10 -40.38 -14.19 2.84
C GLU A 10 -39.37 -13.25 3.49
N SER A 11 -38.51 -13.81 4.34
CA SER A 11 -37.37 -13.13 4.92
C SER A 11 -36.46 -12.65 3.78
N LEU A 12 -36.61 -11.39 3.39
CA LEU A 12 -35.66 -10.66 2.57
C LEU A 12 -34.40 -10.44 3.41
N ASN A 13 -33.53 -11.45 3.46
CA ASN A 13 -32.14 -11.24 3.78
C ASN A 13 -31.37 -11.15 2.45
N PRO A 14 -31.29 -9.97 1.80
CA PRO A 14 -30.62 -9.78 0.52
C PRO A 14 -29.14 -10.19 0.57
N ASP A 15 -28.54 -10.29 1.77
CA ASP A 15 -27.14 -10.69 1.98
C ASP A 15 -26.89 -12.18 1.66
N LEU A 16 -27.86 -13.08 1.93
CA LEU A 16 -27.79 -14.49 1.50
C LEU A 16 -27.97 -14.64 -0.02
N GLY A 17 -28.82 -13.81 -0.61
CA GLY A 17 -29.09 -13.79 -2.05
C GLY A 17 -27.86 -13.39 -2.87
N ARG A 18 -27.09 -12.39 -2.41
CA ARG A 18 -25.89 -11.91 -3.10
C ARG A 18 -24.66 -12.80 -2.89
N ARG A 19 -24.48 -13.41 -1.69
CA ARG A 19 -23.46 -14.45 -1.47
C ARG A 19 -23.68 -15.66 -2.39
N ARG A 20 -24.94 -16.08 -2.54
CA ARG A 20 -25.31 -17.07 -3.56
C ARG A 20 -25.04 -16.56 -4.96
N PHE A 21 -25.42 -15.34 -5.31
CA PHE A 21 -25.21 -14.79 -6.66
C PHE A 21 -23.72 -14.76 -7.06
N LEU A 22 -22.84 -14.17 -6.23
CA LEU A 22 -21.40 -14.09 -6.49
C LEU A 22 -20.73 -15.47 -6.51
N GLY A 23 -21.10 -16.36 -5.57
CA GLY A 23 -20.61 -17.74 -5.56
C GLY A 23 -21.08 -18.55 -6.78
N THR A 24 -22.30 -18.31 -7.27
CA THR A 24 -22.85 -19.00 -8.45
C THR A 24 -22.23 -18.46 -9.75
N THR A 25 -21.92 -17.17 -9.85
CA THR A 25 -21.20 -16.60 -11.00
C THR A 25 -19.74 -17.06 -11.07
N ALA A 26 -19.08 -17.27 -9.92
CA ALA A 26 -17.73 -17.85 -9.89
C ALA A 26 -17.70 -19.31 -10.38
N ILE A 27 -18.72 -20.11 -10.01
CA ILE A 27 -18.87 -21.49 -10.51
C ILE A 27 -19.21 -21.51 -12.02
N ALA A 28 -20.02 -20.57 -12.50
CA ALA A 28 -20.33 -20.44 -13.93
C ALA A 28 -19.12 -19.97 -14.76
N GLY A 29 -18.21 -19.17 -14.18
CA GLY A 29 -16.95 -18.75 -14.83
C GLY A 29 -15.91 -19.88 -14.95
N LEU A 30 -16.00 -20.92 -14.12
CA LEU A 30 -15.12 -22.10 -14.15
C LEU A 30 -15.61 -23.21 -15.10
N ALA A 31 -16.81 -23.09 -15.68
CA ALA A 31 -17.38 -24.06 -16.59
C ALA A 31 -17.70 -23.43 -17.97
N GLY A 32 -16.67 -23.27 -18.79
CA GLY A 32 -16.79 -23.27 -20.25
C GLY A 32 -17.02 -21.93 -20.94
N ALA A 33 -15.97 -21.47 -21.62
CA ALA A 33 -16.13 -20.73 -22.87
C ALA A 33 -16.91 -21.61 -23.88
N GLY A 34 -18.03 -21.08 -24.37
CA GLY A 34 -18.85 -21.67 -25.42
C GLY A 34 -20.10 -22.37 -24.90
N ILE A 35 -21.25 -21.72 -25.07
CA ILE A 35 -22.42 -22.23 -25.81
C ILE A 35 -23.48 -21.11 -25.91
N SER A 36 -23.93 -20.92 -27.13
CA SER A 36 -25.01 -20.07 -27.61
C SER A 36 -26.30 -20.16 -26.80
N LEU A 37 -26.92 -18.99 -26.53
CA LEU A 37 -28.29 -18.86 -26.06
C LEU A 37 -29.27 -19.57 -27.01
N GLY A 38 -29.91 -20.63 -26.51
CA GLY A 38 -31.06 -21.27 -27.13
C GLY A 38 -32.18 -21.43 -26.10
N LEU A 39 -33.13 -20.51 -26.12
CA LEU A 39 -34.34 -20.53 -25.29
C LEU A 39 -35.38 -21.46 -25.94
N ALA A 40 -35.69 -22.62 -25.34
CA ALA A 40 -36.86 -23.42 -25.73
C ALA A 40 -37.35 -24.40 -24.64
N GLY A 41 -38.55 -24.14 -24.10
CA GLY A 41 -39.67 -25.10 -24.09
C GLY A 41 -39.68 -26.32 -23.14
N CYS A 42 -40.65 -26.29 -22.21
CA CYS A 42 -41.08 -27.32 -21.25
C CYS A 42 -41.36 -28.75 -21.79
N ASN A 43 -41.02 -29.81 -21.03
CA ASN A 43 -41.97 -30.75 -20.37
C ASN A 43 -41.34 -32.08 -19.83
N LYS A 44 -41.51 -32.30 -18.50
CA LYS A 44 -41.66 -33.58 -17.74
C LYS A 44 -40.46 -34.58 -17.62
N PRO A 45 -40.50 -35.56 -16.69
CA PRO A 45 -40.47 -35.45 -15.22
C PRO A 45 -39.38 -36.33 -14.56
N GLU A 46 -39.06 -36.01 -13.29
CA GLU A 46 -38.39 -36.82 -12.25
C GLU A 46 -37.51 -38.04 -12.61
N ALA A 47 -36.20 -37.92 -12.32
CA ALA A 47 -35.37 -39.04 -11.91
C ALA A 47 -34.29 -38.59 -10.91
N THR A 48 -34.52 -38.96 -9.64
CA THR A 48 -33.55 -39.24 -8.56
C THR A 48 -32.20 -38.50 -8.58
N ALA A 49 -32.09 -37.45 -7.77
CA ALA A 49 -30.82 -36.86 -7.36
C ALA A 49 -30.11 -37.79 -6.36
N ALA A 50 -28.89 -38.21 -6.72
CA ALA A 50 -27.92 -38.75 -5.78
C ALA A 50 -27.44 -37.62 -4.86
N THR A 51 -27.49 -37.88 -3.56
CA THR A 51 -27.05 -37.01 -2.47
C THR A 51 -25.54 -36.75 -2.55
N THR A 52 -25.17 -35.53 -2.97
CA THR A 52 -23.84 -34.96 -2.69
C THR A 52 -23.75 -34.57 -1.22
N ALA A 53 -22.60 -34.88 -0.63
CA ALA A 53 -22.31 -34.73 0.79
C ALA A 53 -22.52 -33.27 1.26
N ALA A 54 -23.52 -33.10 2.12
CA ALA A 54 -23.67 -31.90 2.93
C ALA A 54 -22.44 -31.75 3.83
N SER A 55 -21.87 -30.55 3.82
CA SER A 55 -20.86 -30.12 4.78
C SER A 55 -21.43 -30.29 6.19
N ASN A 56 -20.77 -31.13 6.99
CA ASN A 56 -21.03 -31.25 8.41
C ASN A 56 -20.72 -29.90 9.09
N ALA A 57 -21.73 -29.05 9.25
CA ALA A 57 -21.74 -28.01 10.26
C ALA A 57 -21.79 -28.71 11.63
N SER A 58 -20.62 -29.03 12.19
CA SER A 58 -20.50 -29.46 13.58
C SER A 58 -21.01 -28.33 14.46
N GLY A 59 -22.00 -28.63 15.31
CA GLY A 59 -22.58 -27.67 16.26
C GLY A 59 -21.53 -26.90 17.04
N THR A 60 -21.53 -25.59 16.87
CA THR A 60 -20.67 -24.68 17.61
C THR A 60 -21.24 -24.52 19.01
N LYS A 61 -20.44 -24.90 20.03
CA LYS A 61 -20.44 -24.12 21.28
C LYS A 61 -20.26 -22.66 20.85
N GLY A 62 -21.17 -21.77 21.24
CA GLY A 62 -21.09 -20.36 20.86
C GLY A 62 -19.69 -19.81 21.12
N ALA A 63 -19.16 -19.00 20.19
CA ALA A 63 -17.88 -18.35 20.38
C ALA A 63 -17.90 -17.62 21.75
N PRO A 64 -16.81 -17.68 22.54
CA PRO A 64 -16.77 -17.00 23.81
C PRO A 64 -17.08 -15.52 23.60
N ALA A 65 -17.91 -14.95 24.49
CA ALA A 65 -18.26 -13.54 24.43
C ALA A 65 -16.98 -12.68 24.40
N VAL A 66 -16.94 -11.71 23.50
CA VAL A 66 -15.82 -10.76 23.41
C VAL A 66 -15.98 -9.75 24.55
N ASP A 67 -14.97 -9.66 25.41
CA ASP A 67 -14.86 -8.57 26.39
C ASP A 67 -14.33 -7.34 25.67
N TYR A 68 -15.22 -6.46 25.22
CA TYR A 68 -14.84 -5.25 24.48
C TYR A 68 -14.10 -4.23 25.34
N GLY A 69 -14.32 -4.23 26.67
CA GLY A 69 -13.71 -3.28 27.60
C GLY A 69 -12.18 -3.37 27.62
N LYS A 70 -11.60 -4.54 27.30
CA LYS A 70 -10.14 -4.73 27.25
C LYS A 70 -9.44 -4.00 26.10
N TYR A 71 -10.19 -3.48 25.11
CA TYR A 71 -9.66 -2.73 23.97
C TYR A 71 -9.93 -1.24 24.06
N GLU A 72 -10.66 -0.78 25.09
CA GLU A 72 -10.88 0.64 25.29
C GLU A 72 -9.59 1.33 25.73
N VAL A 73 -9.35 2.53 25.21
CA VAL A 73 -8.26 3.42 25.63
C VAL A 73 -8.89 4.67 26.23
N HIS A 74 -8.91 4.74 27.56
CA HIS A 74 -9.60 5.79 28.30
C HIS A 74 -8.87 7.14 28.22
N PRO A 75 -9.53 8.27 28.53
CA PRO A 75 -8.87 9.56 28.64
C PRO A 75 -7.67 9.52 29.60
N GLY A 76 -6.49 9.91 29.11
CA GLY A 76 -5.22 9.84 29.84
C GLY A 76 -4.36 8.61 29.52
N ASP A 77 -4.95 7.56 28.95
CA ASP A 77 -4.23 6.38 28.48
C ASP A 77 -3.77 6.53 27.03
N LEU A 78 -2.73 5.78 26.68
CA LEU A 78 -2.12 5.77 25.35
C LEU A 78 -2.30 4.41 24.68
N ASP A 79 -2.53 4.46 23.37
CA ASP A 79 -2.44 3.30 22.49
C ASP A 79 -1.08 2.59 22.60
N THR A 80 -1.03 1.33 22.17
CA THR A 80 0.14 0.45 22.28
C THR A 80 0.91 0.29 20.97
N TYR A 81 0.25 0.57 19.84
CA TYR A 81 0.84 0.58 18.51
C TYR A 81 0.40 1.84 17.75
N TYR A 82 1.26 2.27 16.83
CA TYR A 82 0.86 3.08 15.69
C TYR A 82 0.41 2.14 14.57
N ALA A 83 -0.67 2.47 13.88
CA ALA A 83 -0.94 1.94 12.55
C ALA A 83 -0.70 3.05 11.51
N PHE A 84 0.14 2.79 10.53
CA PHE A 84 0.31 3.66 9.37
C PHE A 84 -0.47 3.06 8.21
N SER A 85 -1.45 3.79 7.71
CA SER A 85 -2.40 3.33 6.72
C SER A 85 -2.32 4.19 5.47
N SER A 86 -2.41 3.59 4.30
CA SER A 86 -2.52 4.35 3.07
C SER A 86 -3.82 5.13 3.01
N GLY A 87 -3.79 6.30 2.38
CA GLY A 87 -4.95 7.14 2.16
C GLY A 87 -5.80 6.71 0.97
N GLY A 88 -5.36 5.69 0.21
CA GLY A 88 -5.94 5.34 -1.08
C GLY A 88 -5.98 6.54 -2.02
N HIS A 89 -7.17 6.74 -2.58
CA HIS A 89 -7.51 7.83 -3.51
C HIS A 89 -7.33 9.24 -2.92
N SER A 90 -7.18 9.39 -1.59
CA SER A 90 -6.86 10.71 -1.02
C SER A 90 -5.39 11.07 -1.14
N GLY A 91 -4.50 10.14 -1.50
CA GLY A 91 -3.10 10.42 -1.75
C GLY A 91 -2.28 10.81 -0.51
N GLU A 92 -2.74 10.51 0.70
CA GLU A 92 -2.08 10.81 1.97
C GLU A 92 -1.66 9.53 2.73
N ILE A 93 -0.98 9.67 3.86
CA ILE A 93 -0.83 8.58 4.86
C ILE A 93 -1.61 8.97 6.11
N ARG A 94 -2.28 8.00 6.74
CA ARG A 94 -2.97 8.15 8.02
C ARG A 94 -2.18 7.47 9.13
N VAL A 95 -2.14 8.09 10.30
CA VAL A 95 -1.56 7.54 11.52
C VAL A 95 -2.70 7.29 12.50
N LEU A 96 -2.88 6.04 12.91
CA LEU A 96 -3.91 5.63 13.86
C LEU A 96 -3.27 5.05 15.14
N GLY A 97 -3.99 5.15 16.26
CA GLY A 97 -3.68 4.43 17.50
C GLY A 97 -4.39 3.08 17.55
N ILE A 98 -3.70 2.03 18.00
CA ILE A 98 -4.29 0.70 18.24
C ILE A 98 -4.07 0.29 19.72
N PRO A 99 -5.11 -0.22 20.41
CA PRO A 99 -6.37 -0.75 19.88
C PRO A 99 -7.51 0.25 19.66
N SER A 100 -7.35 1.54 19.96
CA SER A 100 -8.49 2.47 19.94
C SER A 100 -9.08 2.74 18.55
N GLY A 101 -8.29 2.53 17.49
CA GLY A 101 -8.60 2.88 16.10
C GLY A 101 -8.83 4.36 15.81
N ARG A 102 -8.29 5.25 16.66
CA ARG A 102 -8.45 6.70 16.49
C ARG A 102 -7.42 7.19 15.50
N GLU A 103 -7.84 8.03 14.54
CA GLU A 103 -6.91 8.77 13.69
C GLU A 103 -6.22 9.87 14.51
N ILE A 104 -4.89 9.87 14.52
CA ILE A 104 -4.04 10.79 15.29
C ILE A 104 -3.49 11.88 14.38
N LYS A 105 -3.08 11.53 13.15
CA LYS A 105 -2.49 12.48 12.18
C LYS A 105 -2.77 12.02 10.74
N ARG A 106 -2.91 13.00 9.85
CA ARG A 106 -2.78 12.81 8.39
C ARG A 106 -1.48 13.43 7.94
N ILE A 107 -0.74 12.72 7.10
CA ILE A 107 0.52 13.15 6.51
C ILE A 107 0.24 13.38 5.02
N PRO A 108 0.16 14.63 4.55
CA PRO A 108 -0.10 14.89 3.14
C PRO A 108 1.12 14.48 2.30
N ILE A 109 0.86 13.77 1.19
CA ILE A 109 1.91 13.26 0.30
C ILE A 109 1.68 13.77 -1.12
N PHE A 110 0.66 13.23 -1.78
CA PHE A 110 0.37 13.49 -3.18
C PHE A 110 -0.85 14.40 -3.39
N ASN A 111 -1.67 14.56 -2.34
CA ASN A 111 -2.74 15.55 -2.30
C ASN A 111 -2.24 16.97 -2.07
N ILE A 112 -3.14 17.93 -2.23
CA ILE A 112 -3.00 19.26 -1.64
C ILE A 112 -3.69 19.21 -0.27
N ASP A 113 -2.99 19.64 0.78
CA ASP A 113 -3.61 19.88 2.07
C ASP A 113 -3.66 21.37 2.37
N CYS A 114 -4.87 21.90 2.33
CA CYS A 114 -5.15 23.30 2.61
C CYS A 114 -4.99 23.65 4.09
N MET A 115 -4.98 22.68 5.01
CA MET A 115 -4.77 22.94 6.45
C MET A 115 -3.30 23.25 6.72
N VAL A 116 -2.38 22.33 6.42
CA VAL A 116 -0.94 22.57 6.67
C VAL A 116 -0.26 23.37 5.56
N GLY A 117 -0.90 23.53 4.39
CA GLY A 117 -0.36 24.23 3.24
C GLY A 117 0.53 23.39 2.33
N TRP A 118 0.41 22.06 2.39
CA TRP A 118 1.10 21.15 1.50
C TRP A 118 0.55 21.27 0.06
N GLY A 119 1.43 21.50 -0.90
CA GLY A 119 1.09 21.87 -2.28
C GLY A 119 0.87 23.37 -2.49
N ILE A 120 0.87 24.18 -1.43
CA ILE A 120 0.72 25.64 -1.48
C ILE A 120 2.06 26.33 -1.20
N THR A 121 2.75 25.91 -0.14
CA THR A 121 4.06 26.43 0.27
C THR A 121 5.15 26.15 -0.78
N ASN A 122 6.16 27.01 -0.84
CA ASN A 122 7.28 26.82 -1.76
C ASN A 122 8.06 25.54 -1.42
N GLU A 123 8.17 25.21 -0.14
CA GLU A 123 8.89 24.02 0.34
C GLU A 123 8.21 22.72 -0.13
N SER A 124 6.90 22.60 0.05
CA SER A 124 6.14 21.42 -0.41
C SER A 124 6.09 21.33 -1.94
N LYS A 125 5.89 22.45 -2.65
CA LYS A 125 5.93 22.48 -4.13
C LYS A 125 7.26 22.01 -4.68
N LYS A 126 8.38 22.33 -4.01
CA LYS A 126 9.71 21.85 -4.38
C LYS A 126 9.80 20.32 -4.27
N ILE A 127 9.19 19.73 -3.24
CA ILE A 127 9.17 18.28 -3.04
C ILE A 127 8.25 17.60 -4.06
N MET A 128 7.03 18.11 -4.24
CA MET A 128 6.02 17.53 -5.14
C MET A 128 6.36 17.67 -6.63
N GLY A 129 7.18 18.65 -6.99
CA GLY A 129 7.53 18.98 -8.35
C GLY A 129 6.52 19.93 -9.03
N THR A 130 7.06 20.86 -9.81
CA THR A 130 6.30 21.89 -10.52
C THR A 130 6.55 21.86 -12.02
N LYS A 131 5.59 22.37 -12.79
CA LYS A 131 5.76 22.76 -14.19
C LYS A 131 6.66 24.00 -14.29
N PRO A 132 7.14 24.37 -15.50
CA PRO A 132 7.97 25.56 -15.68
C PRO A 132 7.34 26.88 -15.23
N ASP A 133 6.00 26.95 -15.16
CA ASP A 133 5.25 28.11 -14.67
C ASP A 133 5.11 28.16 -13.14
N GLY A 134 5.65 27.17 -12.41
CA GLY A 134 5.59 27.06 -10.96
C GLY A 134 4.29 26.44 -10.41
N SER A 135 3.34 26.07 -11.25
CA SER A 135 2.17 25.28 -10.84
C SER A 135 2.57 23.82 -10.57
N LEU A 136 1.85 23.13 -9.67
CA LEU A 136 2.12 21.73 -9.39
C LEU A 136 2.01 20.87 -10.66
N LYS A 137 2.92 19.91 -10.82
CA LYS A 137 2.85 18.94 -11.93
C LYS A 137 1.63 18.04 -11.77
N TYR A 138 1.41 17.54 -10.55
CA TYR A 138 0.29 16.71 -10.13
C TYR A 138 -0.27 17.20 -8.79
N PHE A 139 -1.58 17.07 -8.60
CA PHE A 139 -2.26 17.43 -7.34
C PHE A 139 -3.21 16.33 -6.84
N THR A 140 -3.24 15.20 -7.56
CA THR A 140 -3.90 13.95 -7.16
C THR A 140 -2.84 12.85 -7.03
N GLY A 141 -3.15 11.84 -6.25
CA GLY A 141 -2.36 10.62 -6.15
C GLY A 141 -3.19 9.50 -5.56
N ASP A 142 -2.66 8.30 -5.66
CA ASP A 142 -3.31 7.08 -5.17
C ASP A 142 -2.29 6.27 -4.36
N THR A 143 -2.33 6.42 -3.04
CA THR A 143 -1.42 5.73 -2.12
C THR A 143 -1.90 4.32 -1.89
N HIS A 144 -1.09 3.31 -2.23
CA HIS A 144 -1.45 1.92 -1.96
C HIS A 144 -0.72 1.35 -0.76
N HIS A 145 0.60 1.20 -0.87
CA HIS A 145 1.44 0.39 0.00
C HIS A 145 2.32 1.24 0.89
N VAL A 146 2.28 1.01 2.19
CA VAL A 146 2.96 1.84 3.20
C VAL A 146 3.91 0.95 3.98
N HIS A 147 5.21 1.08 3.72
CA HIS A 147 6.22 0.24 4.39
C HIS A 147 7.29 1.09 5.04
N MET A 148 7.71 0.68 6.24
CA MET A 148 8.76 1.34 7.01
C MET A 148 10.14 0.79 6.67
N SER A 149 11.17 1.60 6.86
CA SER A 149 12.56 1.14 6.85
C SER A 149 12.84 0.13 7.98
N TYR A 150 13.85 -0.69 7.73
CA TYR A 150 14.24 -1.80 8.58
C TYR A 150 15.66 -1.64 9.10
N LYS A 151 15.89 -2.21 10.28
CA LYS A 151 17.20 -2.58 10.82
C LYS A 151 17.11 -3.97 11.42
N ASP A 152 18.06 -4.85 11.09
CA ASP A 152 18.14 -6.23 11.53
C ASP A 152 16.89 -7.10 11.21
N GLY A 153 16.07 -6.67 10.25
CA GLY A 153 14.79 -7.30 9.91
C GLY A 153 13.62 -6.91 10.84
N THR A 154 13.79 -5.87 11.67
CA THR A 154 12.72 -5.20 12.40
C THR A 154 12.58 -3.75 11.95
N TYR A 155 11.46 -3.11 12.23
CA TYR A 155 11.25 -1.71 11.91
C TYR A 155 12.19 -0.81 12.71
N ASP A 156 12.76 0.23 12.09
CA ASP A 156 13.73 1.12 12.73
C ASP A 156 13.17 2.51 13.09
N GLY A 157 11.95 2.84 12.65
CA GLY A 157 11.31 4.12 12.93
C GLY A 157 11.97 5.32 12.23
N LYS A 158 12.75 5.12 11.16
CA LYS A 158 13.42 6.20 10.43
C LYS A 158 12.56 6.78 9.30
N TYR A 159 12.15 5.93 8.35
CA TYR A 159 11.40 6.33 7.16
C TYR A 159 10.18 5.46 6.92
N ILE A 160 9.18 6.03 6.26
CA ILE A 160 8.15 5.29 5.54
C ILE A 160 8.27 5.58 4.04
N PHE A 161 8.02 4.57 3.22
CA PHE A 161 7.91 4.67 1.77
C PHE A 161 6.48 4.38 1.34
N VAL A 162 5.96 5.15 0.39
CA VAL A 162 4.62 4.97 -0.18
C VAL A 162 4.60 5.25 -1.68
N ASN A 163 3.88 4.43 -2.44
CA ASN A 163 3.73 4.59 -3.89
C ASN A 163 2.59 5.56 -4.24
N ASP A 164 2.65 6.12 -5.44
CA ASP A 164 1.54 6.72 -6.17
C ASP A 164 1.29 5.90 -7.43
N LYS A 165 0.17 5.16 -7.45
CA LYS A 165 -0.17 4.26 -8.56
C LYS A 165 -0.40 4.98 -9.86
N ILE A 166 -1.15 6.08 -9.83
CA ILE A 166 -1.64 6.73 -11.05
C ILE A 166 -0.58 7.56 -11.77
N ASN A 167 0.38 8.16 -11.05
CA ASN A 167 1.44 8.99 -11.68
C ASN A 167 2.85 8.38 -11.57
N GLY A 168 3.00 7.15 -11.07
CA GLY A 168 4.29 6.46 -11.06
C GLY A 168 5.33 7.12 -10.15
N ARG A 169 4.95 7.52 -8.93
CA ARG A 169 5.84 8.23 -7.99
C ARG A 169 6.08 7.43 -6.71
N LEU A 170 7.26 7.59 -6.11
CA LEU A 170 7.60 7.06 -4.78
C LEU A 170 7.84 8.23 -3.83
N ALA A 171 7.15 8.24 -2.69
CA ALA A 171 7.40 9.21 -1.64
C ALA A 171 8.15 8.58 -0.46
N ARG A 172 8.94 9.40 0.23
CA ARG A 172 9.55 9.10 1.53
C ARG A 172 9.02 10.06 2.58
N VAL A 173 8.66 9.49 3.73
CA VAL A 173 8.21 10.21 4.92
C VAL A 173 9.23 10.02 6.03
N ARG A 174 9.65 11.12 6.64
CA ARG A 174 10.46 11.13 7.85
C ARG A 174 9.58 10.92 9.06
N LEU A 175 9.90 9.91 9.87
CA LEU A 175 9.10 9.57 11.04
C LEU A 175 9.44 10.40 12.27
N ASP A 176 10.59 11.07 12.30
CA ASP A 176 10.92 11.96 13.41
C ASP A 176 10.03 13.21 13.41
N THR A 177 9.58 13.68 12.24
CA THR A 177 8.65 14.81 12.11
C THR A 177 7.25 14.41 11.63
N MET A 178 7.08 13.18 11.13
CA MET A 178 5.87 12.71 10.43
C MET A 178 5.54 13.59 9.21
N GLU A 179 6.54 13.88 8.38
CA GLU A 179 6.41 14.75 7.19
C GLU A 179 7.05 14.09 5.95
N CYS A 180 6.43 14.28 4.79
CA CYS A 180 7.01 13.89 3.51
C CYS A 180 8.23 14.77 3.20
N ASP A 181 9.38 14.15 2.94
CA ASP A 181 10.64 14.87 2.66
C ASP A 181 11.12 14.72 1.22
N HIS A 182 10.64 13.71 0.50
CA HIS A 182 11.05 13.44 -0.88
C HIS A 182 9.93 12.79 -1.70
N ILE A 183 9.80 13.19 -2.96
CA ILE A 183 8.97 12.49 -3.97
C ILE A 183 9.83 12.30 -5.23
N LEU A 184 9.94 11.05 -5.68
CA LEU A 184 10.64 10.65 -6.90
C LEU A 184 9.61 10.21 -7.94
N GLU A 185 9.67 10.75 -9.15
CA GLU A 185 8.94 10.22 -10.31
C GLU A 185 9.76 9.14 -11.01
N LEU A 186 9.19 7.94 -11.15
CA LEU A 186 9.86 6.81 -11.77
C LEU A 186 9.76 6.92 -13.30
N PRO A 187 10.88 6.85 -14.04
CA PRO A 187 10.83 6.90 -15.50
C PRO A 187 10.31 5.59 -16.08
N ASN A 188 9.77 5.64 -17.30
CA ASN A 188 9.44 4.48 -18.13
C ASN A 188 8.36 3.52 -17.57
N VAL A 189 7.56 3.93 -16.58
CA VAL A 189 6.55 3.07 -15.92
C VAL A 189 5.16 3.70 -15.91
N GLN A 190 4.13 2.86 -15.77
CA GLN A 190 2.75 3.26 -15.47
C GLN A 190 2.10 2.23 -14.51
N GLY A 191 1.20 2.70 -13.65
CA GLY A 191 0.56 1.85 -12.65
C GLY A 191 1.55 1.33 -11.62
N PHE A 192 2.34 2.20 -10.99
CA PHE A 192 3.29 1.75 -9.95
C PHE A 192 2.53 1.25 -8.72
N HIS A 193 2.44 -0.08 -8.56
CA HIS A 193 1.59 -0.70 -7.55
C HIS A 193 2.38 -1.17 -6.32
N GLY A 194 2.89 -2.40 -6.32
CA GLY A 194 3.63 -2.97 -5.20
C GLY A 194 4.93 -2.23 -4.91
N VAL A 195 5.14 -1.85 -3.65
CA VAL A 195 6.40 -1.28 -3.15
C VAL A 195 6.87 -2.07 -1.94
N PHE A 196 8.17 -2.29 -1.78
CA PHE A 196 8.69 -2.88 -0.55
C PHE A 196 10.18 -2.53 -0.37
N PRO A 197 10.61 -2.02 0.80
CA PRO A 197 12.03 -1.81 1.09
C PRO A 197 12.76 -3.13 1.37
N ASP A 198 14.06 -3.18 1.10
CA ASP A 198 14.88 -4.30 1.54
C ASP A 198 15.10 -4.28 3.06
N LYS A 199 15.40 -5.47 3.61
CA LYS A 199 15.64 -5.66 5.04
C LYS A 199 17.13 -5.76 5.36
N ARG A 200 17.96 -5.95 4.34
CA ARG A 200 19.40 -6.19 4.39
C ARG A 200 20.02 -5.98 3.02
N ASP A 201 21.27 -5.53 2.96
CA ASP A 201 21.97 -5.38 1.70
C ASP A 201 22.37 -6.76 1.10
N PRO A 202 22.12 -6.99 -0.21
CA PRO A 202 22.39 -8.26 -0.89
C PRO A 202 23.88 -8.53 -1.13
N LEU A 203 24.75 -7.50 -1.15
CA LEU A 203 26.16 -7.59 -1.49
C LEU A 203 27.05 -7.57 -0.25
N ASP A 204 26.68 -6.80 0.78
CA ASP A 204 27.35 -6.72 2.07
C ASP A 204 26.39 -7.04 3.20
N GLN A 205 26.42 -8.29 3.66
CA GLN A 205 25.57 -8.76 4.75
C GLN A 205 25.85 -8.04 6.10
N GLY A 206 26.96 -7.32 6.25
CA GLY A 206 27.21 -6.44 7.39
C GLY A 206 26.28 -5.22 7.43
N ILE A 207 25.75 -4.81 6.27
CA ILE A 207 24.77 -3.73 6.15
C ILE A 207 23.37 -4.33 6.35
N ASN A 208 22.96 -4.38 7.61
CA ASN A 208 21.70 -5.00 8.03
C ASN A 208 20.60 -3.95 8.28
N HIS A 209 20.38 -3.08 7.32
CA HIS A 209 19.28 -2.10 7.32
C HIS A 209 18.81 -1.84 5.90
N THR A 210 17.68 -1.13 5.77
CA THR A 210 17.16 -0.73 4.46
C THR A 210 18.14 0.16 3.72
N THR A 211 18.46 -0.24 2.49
CA THR A 211 19.32 0.50 1.54
C THR A 211 18.66 0.68 0.18
N ARG A 212 17.60 -0.09 -0.09
CA ARG A 212 16.86 -0.08 -1.37
C ARG A 212 15.36 -0.09 -1.12
N VAL A 213 14.64 0.49 -2.05
CA VAL A 213 13.19 0.37 -2.18
C VAL A 213 12.88 -0.20 -3.56
N PHE A 214 12.12 -1.28 -3.59
CA PHE A 214 11.73 -1.93 -4.83
C PHE A 214 10.31 -1.58 -5.24
N CYS A 215 10.11 -1.34 -6.54
CA CYS A 215 8.87 -0.80 -7.09
C CYS A 215 8.42 -1.63 -8.31
N GLY A 216 7.25 -2.25 -8.24
CA GLY A 216 6.63 -3.02 -9.33
C GLY A 216 5.70 -2.17 -10.19
N SER A 217 5.94 -2.12 -11.50
CA SER A 217 5.04 -1.49 -12.48
C SER A 217 3.97 -2.48 -12.94
N GLU A 218 2.69 -2.11 -12.78
CA GLU A 218 1.55 -2.98 -13.05
C GLU A 218 1.07 -2.94 -14.50
N PHE A 219 1.23 -1.81 -15.19
CA PHE A 219 0.71 -1.65 -16.54
C PHE A 219 1.80 -1.81 -17.60
N HIS A 220 1.48 -2.59 -18.62
CA HIS A 220 2.31 -2.75 -19.81
C HIS A 220 2.22 -1.51 -20.69
N ILE A 221 3.38 -0.96 -21.05
CA ILE A 221 3.48 0.16 -22.00
C ILE A 221 4.60 -0.09 -23.01
N PRO A 222 4.57 0.56 -24.20
CA PRO A 222 5.71 0.53 -25.12
C PRO A 222 6.98 1.09 -24.48
N HIS A 223 8.14 0.55 -24.87
CA HIS A 223 9.45 1.06 -24.45
C HIS A 223 10.32 1.33 -25.70
N PRO A 224 10.45 2.58 -26.17
CA PRO A 224 9.92 3.84 -25.61
C PRO A 224 8.43 4.07 -25.89
N ASN A 225 7.75 4.82 -25.01
CA ASN A 225 6.33 5.19 -25.17
C ASN A 225 6.18 6.57 -25.83
N ASP A 226 6.40 6.64 -27.15
CA ASP A 226 6.39 7.90 -27.92
C ASP A 226 5.28 7.99 -28.97
N GLY A 227 4.29 7.09 -28.89
CA GLY A 227 3.11 7.08 -29.75
C GLY A 227 3.25 6.31 -31.07
N ARG A 228 4.40 5.69 -31.35
CA ARG A 228 4.59 4.90 -32.59
C ARG A 228 4.03 3.48 -32.52
N ASP A 229 3.92 2.92 -31.31
CA ASP A 229 3.58 1.51 -31.08
C ASP A 229 2.21 1.32 -30.39
N LEU A 230 1.29 2.28 -30.50
CA LEU A 230 -0.01 2.30 -29.78
C LEU A 230 -0.91 1.08 -30.02
N GLU A 231 -0.74 0.41 -31.15
CA GLU A 231 -1.55 -0.75 -31.57
C GLU A 231 -0.69 -2.03 -31.64
N SER A 232 0.43 -2.07 -30.91
CA SER A 232 1.39 -3.18 -30.89
C SER A 232 1.62 -3.71 -29.45
N PRO A 233 0.61 -4.35 -28.81
CA PRO A 233 0.73 -4.89 -27.46
C PRO A 233 1.92 -5.82 -27.23
N GLU A 234 2.36 -6.53 -28.27
CA GLU A 234 3.53 -7.42 -28.23
C GLU A 234 4.86 -6.68 -27.96
N LYS A 235 4.88 -5.35 -28.13
CA LYS A 235 6.02 -4.48 -27.80
C LYS A 235 5.93 -3.91 -26.40
N TYR A 236 4.82 -4.13 -25.69
CA TYR A 236 4.62 -3.55 -24.38
C TYR A 236 5.42 -4.35 -23.35
N GLY A 237 5.79 -3.69 -22.26
CA GLY A 237 6.47 -4.34 -21.16
C GLY A 237 6.24 -3.59 -19.85
N ALA A 238 6.62 -4.25 -18.76
CA ALA A 238 6.65 -3.66 -17.43
C ALA A 238 8.09 -3.65 -16.91
N LEU A 239 8.39 -2.72 -16.01
CA LEU A 239 9.71 -2.58 -15.40
C LEU A 239 9.62 -2.71 -13.89
N PHE A 240 10.51 -3.52 -13.32
CA PHE A 240 10.79 -3.55 -11.89
C PHE A 240 11.88 -2.52 -11.59
N THR A 241 11.62 -1.58 -10.68
CA THR A 241 12.54 -0.46 -10.41
C THR A 241 13.17 -0.61 -9.03
N CYS A 242 14.47 -0.33 -8.92
CA CYS A 242 15.19 -0.25 -7.66
C CYS A 242 15.60 1.20 -7.40
N VAL A 243 15.24 1.70 -6.22
CA VAL A 243 15.52 3.06 -5.75
C VAL A 243 16.43 2.98 -4.53
N ASP A 244 17.41 3.88 -4.44
CA ASP A 244 18.23 4.06 -3.23
C ASP A 244 17.39 4.67 -2.10
N SER A 245 17.36 4.07 -0.92
CA SER A 245 16.49 4.52 0.18
C SER A 245 16.91 5.85 0.80
N GLU A 246 18.18 6.22 0.68
CA GLU A 246 18.74 7.43 1.27
C GLU A 246 18.77 8.59 0.28
N THR A 247 19.25 8.38 -0.94
CA THR A 247 19.31 9.42 -1.96
C THR A 247 17.99 9.62 -2.69
N MET A 248 17.09 8.62 -2.65
CA MET A 248 15.85 8.60 -3.44
C MET A 248 16.11 8.76 -4.95
N GLU A 249 17.20 8.17 -5.45
CA GLU A 249 17.53 8.08 -6.87
C GLU A 249 17.31 6.67 -7.41
N VAL A 250 16.91 6.55 -8.68
CA VAL A 250 16.77 5.24 -9.33
C VAL A 250 18.15 4.65 -9.58
N ARG A 251 18.39 3.46 -9.03
CA ARG A 251 19.63 2.70 -9.23
C ARG A 251 19.64 1.95 -10.54
N TRP A 252 18.56 1.24 -10.85
CA TRP A 252 18.39 0.44 -12.06
C TRP A 252 16.92 0.04 -12.26
N GLN A 253 16.60 -0.41 -13.48
CA GLN A 253 15.34 -1.07 -13.82
C GLN A 253 15.60 -2.46 -14.41
N CYS A 254 14.61 -3.35 -14.31
CA CYS A 254 14.65 -4.70 -14.88
C CYS A 254 13.38 -4.92 -15.71
N LYS A 255 13.53 -5.15 -17.01
CA LYS A 255 12.41 -5.52 -17.89
C LYS A 255 11.99 -6.96 -17.64
N VAL A 256 10.69 -7.22 -17.54
CA VAL A 256 10.13 -8.55 -17.28
C VAL A 256 9.10 -8.94 -18.33
N ASP A 257 8.85 -10.23 -18.48
CA ASP A 257 7.64 -10.74 -19.14
C ASP A 257 6.48 -10.71 -18.16
N GLY A 258 5.27 -10.41 -18.63
CA GLY A 258 4.11 -10.22 -17.75
C GLY A 258 4.19 -8.92 -16.95
N ASN A 259 3.23 -8.70 -16.06
CA ASN A 259 3.16 -7.47 -15.25
C ASN A 259 3.67 -7.68 -13.81
N MET A 260 3.54 -6.68 -12.94
CA MET A 260 3.87 -6.80 -11.52
C MET A 260 2.76 -6.22 -10.64
N ASP A 261 2.23 -7.05 -9.74
CA ASP A 261 1.22 -6.69 -8.76
C ASP A 261 1.87 -6.26 -7.43
N LEU A 262 1.83 -7.10 -6.39
CA LEU A 262 2.47 -6.84 -5.11
C LEU A 262 3.93 -7.27 -5.09
N VAL A 263 4.76 -6.57 -4.32
CA VAL A 263 6.20 -6.79 -4.18
C VAL A 263 6.53 -7.26 -2.75
N ALA A 264 7.55 -8.13 -2.61
CA ALA A 264 8.05 -8.52 -1.28
C ALA A 264 9.56 -8.80 -1.27
N THR A 265 10.21 -8.52 -0.13
CA THR A 265 11.67 -8.67 0.06
C THR A 265 12.03 -9.74 1.08
N SER A 266 13.06 -10.53 0.74
CA SER A 266 13.70 -11.50 1.65
C SER A 266 14.38 -10.83 2.84
N TYR A 267 14.51 -11.59 3.94
CA TYR A 267 15.22 -11.12 5.14
C TYR A 267 16.74 -11.13 5.04
N ASP A 268 17.31 -11.88 4.08
CA ASP A 268 18.74 -11.88 3.81
C ASP A 268 19.15 -10.90 2.71
N GLY A 269 18.18 -10.18 2.13
CA GLY A 269 18.38 -9.18 1.09
C GLY A 269 18.60 -9.74 -0.31
N LYS A 270 18.86 -11.05 -0.46
CA LYS A 270 19.31 -11.63 -1.73
C LYS A 270 18.23 -11.61 -2.82
N LEU A 271 16.99 -11.80 -2.41
CA LEU A 271 15.84 -11.91 -3.29
C LEU A 271 14.79 -10.84 -2.99
N THR A 272 14.23 -10.29 -4.05
CA THR A 272 12.92 -9.63 -4.04
C THR A 272 12.03 -10.30 -5.07
N CYS A 273 10.71 -10.17 -4.95
CA CYS A 273 9.78 -10.83 -5.85
C CYS A 273 8.53 -9.99 -6.08
N SER A 274 7.78 -10.35 -7.12
CA SER A 274 6.47 -9.79 -7.40
C SER A 274 5.53 -10.86 -7.92
N ASN A 275 4.28 -10.88 -7.48
CA ASN A 275 3.25 -11.61 -8.20
C ASN A 275 2.94 -10.93 -9.53
N GLN A 276 2.45 -11.72 -10.46
CA GLN A 276 2.04 -11.30 -11.80
C GLN A 276 0.64 -11.85 -12.03
N TYR A 277 -0.28 -11.02 -12.49
CA TYR A 277 -1.63 -11.46 -12.83
C TYR A 277 -1.93 -11.44 -14.33
N ASN A 278 -1.02 -10.91 -15.13
CA ASN A 278 -1.17 -10.79 -16.58
C ASN A 278 0.13 -11.27 -17.23
N THR A 279 0.40 -12.57 -17.17
CA THR A 279 1.55 -13.17 -17.86
C THR A 279 1.31 -13.37 -19.35
N GLU A 280 0.06 -13.26 -19.77
CA GLU A 280 -0.42 -13.32 -21.14
C GLU A 280 -0.09 -12.05 -21.94
N ASN A 281 0.23 -10.95 -21.23
CA ASN A 281 0.31 -9.60 -21.80
C ASN A 281 -0.99 -9.20 -22.51
N GLY A 282 -2.13 -9.63 -21.96
CA GLY A 282 -3.45 -9.24 -22.41
C GLY A 282 -3.69 -7.74 -22.22
N VAL A 283 -4.42 -7.13 -23.16
CA VAL A 283 -4.85 -5.72 -23.08
C VAL A 283 -6.34 -5.58 -22.78
N HIS A 284 -7.06 -6.70 -22.78
CA HIS A 284 -8.45 -6.84 -22.35
C HIS A 284 -8.54 -7.84 -21.20
N TYR A 285 -9.53 -7.67 -20.32
CA TYR A 285 -9.59 -8.41 -19.05
C TYR A 285 -9.76 -9.92 -19.27
N GLU A 286 -10.45 -10.34 -20.33
CA GLU A 286 -10.63 -11.73 -20.71
C GLU A 286 -9.30 -12.42 -21.08
N ASP A 287 -8.39 -11.70 -21.72
CA ASP A 287 -7.07 -12.21 -22.10
C ASP A 287 -6.19 -12.39 -20.87
N MET A 288 -6.25 -11.42 -19.95
CA MET A 288 -5.49 -11.42 -18.69
C MET A 288 -5.89 -12.57 -17.75
N MET A 289 -7.01 -13.27 -18.00
CA MET A 289 -7.49 -14.38 -17.15
C MET A 289 -7.42 -15.72 -17.88
N SER A 290 -6.76 -15.79 -19.03
CA SER A 290 -6.80 -16.98 -19.88
C SER A 290 -5.79 -18.06 -19.45
N ALA A 291 -4.70 -17.67 -18.77
CA ALA A 291 -3.74 -18.60 -18.21
C ALA A 291 -4.25 -19.22 -16.90
N GLU A 292 -4.11 -20.53 -16.75
CA GLU A 292 -4.45 -21.22 -15.49
C GLU A 292 -3.42 -20.96 -14.38
N ARG A 293 -2.22 -20.55 -14.77
CA ARG A 293 -1.14 -20.15 -13.87
C ARG A 293 -0.39 -19.00 -14.50
N ASP A 294 -0.31 -17.92 -13.72
CA ASP A 294 0.65 -16.86 -13.93
C ASP A 294 1.95 -17.22 -13.20
N SER A 295 2.64 -16.23 -12.64
CA SER A 295 3.86 -16.45 -11.87
C SER A 295 4.03 -15.49 -10.71
N CYS A 296 4.85 -15.92 -9.75
CA CYS A 296 5.63 -15.01 -8.92
C CYS A 296 7.04 -14.92 -9.54
N VAL A 297 7.44 -13.72 -9.95
CA VAL A 297 8.79 -13.46 -10.49
C VAL A 297 9.72 -13.06 -9.35
N PHE A 298 10.85 -13.78 -9.23
CA PHE A 298 11.92 -13.50 -8.27
C PHE A 298 13.09 -12.83 -8.98
N PHE A 299 13.72 -11.88 -8.31
CA PHE A 299 14.87 -11.12 -8.79
C PHE A 299 16.07 -11.42 -7.89
N ASN A 300 17.18 -11.86 -8.48
CA ASN A 300 18.45 -11.99 -7.78
C ASN A 300 19.17 -10.64 -7.77
N VAL A 301 19.04 -9.91 -6.66
CA VAL A 301 19.45 -8.50 -6.59
C VAL A 301 20.96 -8.34 -6.83
N ALA A 302 21.77 -9.21 -6.22
CA ALA A 302 23.22 -9.19 -6.39
C ALA A 302 23.65 -9.43 -7.84
N ARG A 303 22.99 -10.36 -8.56
CA ARG A 303 23.27 -10.62 -9.97
C ARG A 303 22.85 -9.45 -10.87
N ILE A 304 21.71 -8.81 -10.58
CA ILE A 304 21.26 -7.62 -11.30
C ILE A 304 22.29 -6.50 -11.14
N GLU A 305 22.71 -6.21 -9.91
CA GLU A 305 23.70 -5.15 -9.66
C GLU A 305 25.06 -5.48 -10.28
N ALA A 306 25.46 -6.75 -10.31
CA ALA A 306 26.64 -7.19 -11.05
C ALA A 306 26.49 -6.98 -12.57
N ALA A 307 25.31 -7.24 -13.16
CA ALA A 307 25.03 -6.99 -14.56
C ALA A 307 25.06 -5.49 -14.91
N VAL A 308 24.47 -4.65 -14.05
CA VAL A 308 24.51 -3.19 -14.17
C VAL A 308 25.95 -2.69 -14.12
N LYS A 309 26.73 -3.13 -13.12
CA LYS A 309 28.15 -2.77 -12.99
C LYS A 309 29.00 -3.23 -14.19
N ALA A 310 28.65 -4.36 -14.79
CA ALA A 310 29.31 -4.89 -15.99
C ALA A 310 28.86 -4.20 -17.29
N GLY A 311 27.93 -3.23 -17.23
CA GLY A 311 27.41 -2.54 -18.41
C GLY A 311 26.49 -3.41 -19.28
N LYS A 312 25.96 -4.53 -18.76
CA LYS A 312 25.00 -5.40 -19.45
C LYS A 312 23.59 -4.81 -19.35
N VAL A 313 23.44 -3.61 -19.89
CA VAL A 313 22.26 -2.77 -19.74
C VAL A 313 21.87 -2.16 -21.08
N PHE A 314 20.60 -1.80 -21.20
CA PHE A 314 20.09 -0.94 -22.26
C PHE A 314 19.39 0.27 -21.62
N HIS A 315 19.04 1.25 -22.45
CA HIS A 315 18.35 2.47 -22.03
C HIS A 315 17.07 2.63 -22.85
N ILE A 316 16.06 3.26 -22.26
CA ILE A 316 14.75 3.47 -22.88
C ILE A 316 14.56 4.96 -23.13
N GLY A 317 14.37 5.33 -24.41
CA GLY A 317 14.28 6.73 -24.83
C GLY A 317 15.50 7.53 -24.39
N ASP A 318 15.27 8.71 -23.80
CA ASP A 318 16.33 9.60 -23.31
C ASP A 318 16.69 9.34 -21.82
N SER A 319 16.08 8.33 -21.19
CA SER A 319 16.37 8.01 -19.80
C SER A 319 17.78 7.43 -19.65
N LYS A 320 18.54 7.96 -18.68
CA LYS A 320 19.88 7.47 -18.31
C LYS A 320 19.86 6.35 -17.29
N VAL A 321 18.67 5.91 -16.87
CA VAL A 321 18.53 4.79 -15.94
C VAL A 321 18.95 3.49 -16.62
N PRO A 322 19.91 2.73 -16.08
CA PRO A 322 20.30 1.46 -16.65
C PRO A 322 19.18 0.42 -16.51
N VAL A 323 18.85 -0.25 -17.61
CA VAL A 323 17.83 -1.31 -17.64
C VAL A 323 18.50 -2.65 -17.95
N VAL A 324 18.28 -3.67 -17.11
CA VAL A 324 18.67 -5.06 -17.40
C VAL A 324 17.51 -5.84 -18.03
N ASP A 325 17.84 -6.89 -18.80
CA ASP A 325 16.85 -7.78 -19.40
C ASP A 325 16.57 -8.98 -18.48
N GLY A 326 15.45 -8.91 -17.76
CA GLY A 326 14.93 -9.96 -16.88
C GLY A 326 13.86 -10.84 -17.54
N THR A 327 13.67 -10.79 -18.85
CA THR A 327 12.67 -11.63 -19.56
C THR A 327 13.03 -13.12 -19.47
N LYS A 328 12.04 -14.01 -19.54
CA LYS A 328 12.22 -15.47 -19.58
C LYS A 328 13.15 -15.87 -20.72
N ALA A 329 13.06 -15.20 -21.87
CA ALA A 329 13.90 -15.48 -23.04
C ALA A 329 15.39 -15.25 -22.77
N ALA A 330 15.75 -14.19 -22.05
CA ALA A 330 17.12 -13.85 -21.68
C ALA A 330 17.66 -14.66 -20.48
N ASN A 331 16.78 -15.30 -19.70
CA ASN A 331 17.09 -15.89 -18.40
C ASN A 331 16.83 -17.41 -18.32
N LYS A 332 17.07 -18.14 -19.42
CA LYS A 332 16.81 -19.60 -19.51
C LYS A 332 17.76 -20.47 -18.70
N ASP A 333 19.03 -20.08 -18.59
CA ASP A 333 20.02 -20.81 -17.80
C ASP A 333 20.00 -20.30 -16.36
N PRO A 334 19.58 -21.11 -15.37
CA PRO A 334 19.45 -20.64 -14.00
C PRO A 334 20.75 -20.07 -13.41
N LYS A 335 21.92 -20.58 -13.85
CA LYS A 335 23.24 -20.16 -13.33
C LYS A 335 23.62 -18.73 -13.73
N THR A 336 23.03 -18.21 -14.80
CA THR A 336 23.26 -16.85 -15.30
C THR A 336 22.03 -15.96 -15.21
N ALA A 337 20.86 -16.55 -14.94
CA ALA A 337 19.60 -15.86 -14.79
C ALA A 337 19.65 -14.77 -13.69
N LEU A 338 19.07 -13.62 -14.02
CA LEU A 338 18.73 -12.50 -13.14
C LEU A 338 17.36 -12.71 -12.48
N THR A 339 16.46 -13.40 -13.16
CA THR A 339 15.07 -13.61 -12.76
C THR A 339 14.67 -15.09 -12.77
N CYS A 340 13.73 -15.46 -11.90
CA CYS A 340 13.12 -16.79 -11.83
C CYS A 340 11.60 -16.64 -11.81
N TYR A 341 10.88 -17.30 -12.72
CA TYR A 341 9.43 -17.21 -12.83
C TYR A 341 8.80 -18.49 -12.27
N VAL A 342 8.32 -18.44 -11.03
CA VAL A 342 7.68 -19.59 -10.37
C VAL A 342 6.19 -19.60 -10.71
N PRO A 343 5.64 -20.65 -11.36
CA PRO A 343 4.23 -20.68 -11.71
C PRO A 343 3.29 -20.72 -10.50
N VAL A 344 2.27 -19.85 -10.49
CA VAL A 344 1.30 -19.67 -9.39
C VAL A 344 -0.13 -19.51 -9.96
N PRO A 345 -1.12 -20.27 -9.46
CA PRO A 345 -2.54 -20.10 -9.83
C PRO A 345 -3.22 -19.05 -8.95
N LYS A 346 -4.20 -18.26 -9.42
CA LYS A 346 -4.46 -17.83 -10.79
C LYS A 346 -4.75 -16.33 -10.72
N ASN A 347 -4.07 -15.53 -11.53
CA ASN A 347 -4.01 -14.08 -11.36
C ASN A 347 -3.63 -13.68 -9.92
N PRO A 348 -2.59 -14.29 -9.32
CA PRO A 348 -2.24 -14.10 -7.92
C PRO A 348 -2.01 -12.63 -7.59
N HIS A 349 -2.37 -12.26 -6.36
CA HIS A 349 -2.34 -10.87 -5.90
C HIS A 349 -1.24 -10.66 -4.86
N GLY A 350 -1.52 -10.93 -3.59
CA GLY A 350 -0.56 -10.72 -2.52
C GLY A 350 0.58 -11.74 -2.51
N VAL A 351 1.80 -11.24 -2.29
CA VAL A 351 2.98 -12.05 -1.98
C VAL A 351 3.56 -11.58 -0.65
N ASN A 352 3.58 -12.46 0.35
CA ASN A 352 3.97 -12.10 1.72
C ASN A 352 5.04 -13.05 2.26
N VAL A 353 6.10 -12.51 2.86
CA VAL A 353 7.23 -13.32 3.37
C VAL A 353 7.01 -13.68 4.83
N SER A 354 7.14 -14.96 5.16
CA SER A 354 7.03 -15.43 6.54
C SER A 354 8.09 -14.76 7.43
N PRO A 355 7.81 -14.52 8.72
CA PRO A 355 8.70 -13.81 9.65
C PRO A 355 10.06 -14.50 9.87
N ASP A 356 10.12 -15.82 9.68
CA ASP A 356 11.35 -16.60 9.74
C ASP A 356 12.19 -16.52 8.44
N GLY A 357 11.69 -15.82 7.43
CA GLY A 357 12.31 -15.57 6.14
C GLY A 357 12.37 -16.76 5.20
N LYS A 358 11.67 -17.86 5.51
CA LYS A 358 11.80 -19.11 4.75
C LYS A 358 10.79 -19.25 3.62
N TYR A 359 9.63 -18.61 3.72
CA TYR A 359 8.51 -18.87 2.83
C TYR A 359 7.92 -17.59 2.25
N TYR A 360 7.51 -17.64 0.99
CA TYR A 360 6.70 -16.63 0.33
C TYR A 360 5.30 -17.22 0.11
N VAL A 361 4.28 -16.54 0.61
CA VAL A 361 2.87 -16.91 0.43
C VAL A 361 2.30 -16.10 -0.72
N CYS A 362 1.98 -16.75 -1.84
CA CYS A 362 1.30 -16.11 -2.96
C CYS A 362 -0.20 -16.42 -2.89
N SER A 363 -1.02 -15.40 -2.66
CA SER A 363 -2.48 -15.50 -2.57
C SER A 363 -3.10 -15.60 -3.96
N GLY A 364 -3.81 -16.71 -4.21
CA GLY A 364 -4.18 -17.14 -5.56
C GLY A 364 -5.35 -16.41 -6.23
N LYS A 365 -5.98 -15.41 -5.60
CA LYS A 365 -7.10 -14.60 -6.10
C LYS A 365 -8.22 -15.41 -6.78
N LEU A 366 -8.10 -15.69 -8.08
CA LEU A 366 -9.09 -16.47 -8.82
C LEU A 366 -9.00 -17.97 -8.50
N SER A 367 -7.83 -18.44 -8.09
CA SER A 367 -7.66 -19.75 -7.46
C SER A 367 -7.97 -19.67 -5.97
N PRO A 368 -8.73 -20.63 -5.40
CA PRO A 368 -9.06 -20.64 -3.97
C PRO A 368 -7.89 -21.12 -3.07
N THR A 369 -6.64 -20.90 -3.50
CA THR A 369 -5.43 -21.46 -2.88
C THR A 369 -4.45 -20.36 -2.44
N ALA A 370 -3.50 -20.74 -1.58
CA ALA A 370 -2.29 -19.97 -1.32
C ALA A 370 -1.06 -20.82 -1.65
N THR A 371 -0.18 -20.34 -2.53
CA THR A 371 1.04 -21.06 -2.91
C THR A 371 2.19 -20.70 -1.97
N LEU A 372 2.85 -21.70 -1.39
CA LEU A 372 4.01 -21.55 -0.51
C LEU A 372 5.29 -21.86 -1.26
N ILE A 373 6.12 -20.83 -1.50
CA ILE A 373 7.43 -20.96 -2.16
C ILE A 373 8.53 -20.88 -1.12
N GLN A 374 9.50 -21.80 -1.14
CA GLN A 374 10.61 -21.81 -0.17
C GLN A 374 11.82 -21.02 -0.67
N HIS A 375 12.31 -20.06 0.12
CA HIS A 375 13.43 -19.16 -0.19
C HIS A 375 14.70 -19.89 -0.62
N ASP A 376 15.18 -20.83 0.20
CA ASP A 376 16.41 -21.58 -0.09
C ASP A 376 16.30 -22.39 -1.40
N LEU A 377 15.09 -22.83 -1.77
CA LEU A 377 14.88 -23.56 -3.00
C LEU A 377 14.97 -22.62 -4.21
N VAL A 378 14.48 -21.38 -4.11
CA VAL A 378 14.66 -20.37 -5.17
C VAL A 378 16.15 -20.07 -5.38
N LEU A 379 16.93 -19.93 -4.30
CA LEU A 379 18.39 -19.79 -4.41
C LEU A 379 19.05 -21.01 -5.06
N LYS A 380 18.66 -22.23 -4.67
CA LYS A 380 19.14 -23.47 -5.32
C LYS A 380 18.75 -23.56 -6.80
N TRP A 381 17.59 -23.03 -7.19
CA TRP A 381 17.23 -22.91 -8.59
C TRP A 381 18.21 -21.99 -9.31
N PHE A 382 18.49 -20.79 -8.78
CA PHE A 382 19.51 -19.88 -9.36
C PHE A 382 20.91 -20.51 -9.41
N ASP A 383 21.23 -21.47 -8.56
CA ASP A 383 22.50 -22.22 -8.62
C ASP A 383 22.49 -23.38 -9.64
N GLY A 384 21.37 -23.60 -10.33
CA GLY A 384 21.18 -24.69 -11.28
C GLY A 384 21.04 -26.06 -10.62
N GLN A 385 20.62 -26.11 -9.35
CA GLN A 385 20.44 -27.34 -8.58
C GLN A 385 19.00 -27.87 -8.63
N LEU A 386 18.03 -27.05 -9.07
CA LEU A 386 16.65 -27.46 -9.32
C LEU A 386 16.37 -27.37 -10.82
N LYS A 387 15.53 -28.27 -11.33
CA LYS A 387 15.25 -28.36 -12.76
C LYS A 387 14.22 -27.32 -13.17
N GLU A 388 13.10 -27.27 -12.46
CA GLU A 388 11.98 -26.39 -12.77
C GLU A 388 11.81 -25.34 -11.67
N PRO A 389 11.47 -24.08 -11.98
CA PRO A 389 11.11 -23.08 -10.97
C PRO A 389 10.03 -23.55 -10.01
N ARG A 390 9.10 -24.39 -10.49
CA ARG A 390 8.00 -24.94 -9.69
C ARG A 390 8.47 -25.93 -8.61
N ASP A 391 9.66 -26.50 -8.71
CA ASP A 391 10.26 -27.37 -7.68
C ASP A 391 10.53 -26.62 -6.36
N THR A 392 10.40 -25.28 -6.37
CA THR A 392 10.52 -24.41 -5.19
C THR A 392 9.24 -24.36 -4.33
N VAL A 393 8.12 -24.88 -4.83
CA VAL A 393 6.81 -24.85 -4.15
C VAL A 393 6.70 -26.02 -3.18
N VAL A 394 6.36 -25.70 -1.92
CA VAL A 394 6.33 -26.67 -0.82
C VAL A 394 4.95 -26.85 -0.19
N ALA A 395 3.98 -25.99 -0.51
CA ALA A 395 2.56 -26.20 -0.22
C ALA A 395 1.68 -25.39 -1.18
N GLU A 396 0.44 -25.84 -1.37
CA GLU A 396 -0.61 -25.10 -2.10
C GLU A 396 -1.99 -25.46 -1.51
N PRO A 397 -2.26 -25.15 -0.23
CA PRO A 397 -3.55 -25.46 0.40
C PRO A 397 -4.70 -24.69 -0.25
N GLU A 398 -5.84 -25.35 -0.41
CA GLU A 398 -7.12 -24.69 -0.64
C GLU A 398 -7.59 -24.05 0.67
N ILE A 399 -7.83 -22.73 0.64
CA ILE A 399 -8.10 -21.93 1.84
C ILE A 399 -9.41 -21.14 1.75
N GLY A 400 -10.02 -21.03 0.58
CA GLY A 400 -11.34 -20.39 0.39
C GLY A 400 -11.39 -19.50 -0.84
N LEU A 401 -12.53 -18.87 -1.10
CA LEU A 401 -12.78 -18.11 -2.32
C LEU A 401 -12.21 -16.67 -2.23
N GLY A 402 -11.42 -16.31 -3.24
CA GLY A 402 -10.85 -14.96 -3.36
C GLY A 402 -9.70 -14.64 -2.41
N PRO A 403 -8.67 -15.49 -2.22
CA PRO A 403 -7.55 -15.17 -1.35
C PRO A 403 -6.73 -13.99 -1.91
N LEU A 404 -6.57 -12.92 -1.13
CA LEU A 404 -5.89 -11.69 -1.59
C LEU A 404 -4.57 -11.38 -0.88
N HIS A 405 -4.52 -11.43 0.45
CA HIS A 405 -3.35 -11.00 1.22
C HIS A 405 -3.15 -11.83 2.49
N THR A 406 -1.90 -12.00 2.95
CA THR A 406 -1.58 -12.85 4.10
C THR A 406 -0.71 -12.15 5.15
N GLY A 407 -1.14 -12.18 6.42
CA GLY A 407 -0.35 -11.79 7.60
C GLY A 407 0.09 -12.98 8.46
N PHE A 408 1.00 -12.78 9.42
CA PHE A 408 1.62 -13.87 10.22
C PHE A 408 1.70 -13.55 11.72
N ASP A 409 1.49 -14.53 12.59
CA ASP A 409 1.47 -14.34 14.05
C ASP A 409 2.80 -14.62 14.78
N GLY A 410 3.85 -15.05 14.06
CA GLY A 410 5.11 -15.49 14.67
C GLY A 410 5.06 -16.87 15.35
N LYS A 411 3.91 -17.56 15.29
CA LYS A 411 3.67 -18.89 15.90
C LYS A 411 3.52 -19.98 14.83
N GLY A 412 3.88 -19.67 13.58
CA GLY A 412 3.77 -20.58 12.43
C GLY A 412 2.40 -20.57 11.74
N ASN A 413 1.51 -19.62 12.10
CA ASN A 413 0.22 -19.46 11.44
C ASN A 413 0.22 -18.25 10.51
N ALA A 414 -0.60 -18.38 9.48
CA ALA A 414 -0.90 -17.38 8.48
C ALA A 414 -2.40 -17.03 8.52
N TYR A 415 -2.71 -15.78 8.20
CA TYR A 415 -4.04 -15.20 8.24
C TYR A 415 -4.30 -14.57 6.88
N THR A 416 -5.17 -15.18 6.09
CA THR A 416 -5.41 -14.76 4.71
C THR A 416 -6.80 -14.16 4.56
N THR A 417 -6.87 -13.03 3.87
CA THR A 417 -8.14 -12.40 3.48
C THR A 417 -8.79 -13.19 2.35
N LEU A 418 -10.10 -13.46 2.47
CA LEU A 418 -10.91 -14.13 1.46
C LEU A 418 -12.00 -13.16 1.00
N PHE A 419 -11.75 -12.50 -0.13
CA PHE A 419 -12.59 -11.42 -0.66
C PHE A 419 -14.02 -11.87 -0.95
N LEU A 420 -14.17 -13.01 -1.64
CA LEU A 420 -15.47 -13.51 -2.06
C LEU A 420 -16.25 -14.14 -0.90
N ASP A 421 -15.56 -14.92 -0.06
CA ASP A 421 -16.17 -15.49 1.15
C ASP A 421 -16.47 -14.41 2.21
N SER A 422 -15.83 -13.24 2.12
CA SER A 422 -15.88 -12.17 3.12
C SER A 422 -15.39 -12.64 4.50
N GLN A 423 -14.23 -13.31 4.51
CA GLN A 423 -13.68 -13.96 5.71
C GLN A 423 -12.19 -13.70 5.86
N ILE A 424 -11.70 -13.84 7.10
CA ILE A 424 -10.30 -14.15 7.36
C ILE A 424 -10.19 -15.65 7.66
N VAL A 425 -9.25 -16.32 7.01
CA VAL A 425 -8.90 -17.71 7.31
C VAL A 425 -7.56 -17.79 8.03
N LYS A 426 -7.54 -18.42 9.20
CA LYS A 426 -6.33 -18.78 9.93
C LYS A 426 -5.90 -20.19 9.52
N TRP A 427 -4.65 -20.36 9.12
CA TRP A 427 -4.10 -21.64 8.69
C TRP A 427 -2.64 -21.79 9.11
N ASN A 428 -2.14 -23.02 9.15
CA ASN A 428 -0.79 -23.35 9.64
C ASN A 428 0.13 -23.79 8.50
N LEU A 429 1.34 -23.20 8.45
CA LEU A 429 2.31 -23.43 7.37
C LEU A 429 2.83 -24.87 7.36
N ASP A 430 3.19 -25.41 8.52
CA ASP A 430 3.71 -26.78 8.65
C ASP A 430 2.67 -27.83 8.28
N ALA A 431 1.43 -27.64 8.74
CA ALA A 431 0.31 -28.51 8.38
C ALA A 431 0.04 -28.45 6.87
N ALA A 432 0.12 -27.28 6.23
CA ALA A 432 0.01 -27.14 4.78
C ALA A 432 1.10 -27.92 4.04
N MET A 433 2.36 -27.81 4.48
CA MET A 433 3.48 -28.55 3.87
C MET A 433 3.36 -30.06 4.08
N LYS A 434 2.88 -30.53 5.24
CA LYS A 434 2.62 -31.95 5.49
C LYS A 434 1.50 -32.49 4.59
N ALA A 435 0.39 -31.75 4.50
CA ALA A 435 -0.72 -32.10 3.62
C ALA A 435 -0.28 -32.18 2.16
N PHE A 436 0.54 -31.24 1.70
CA PHE A 436 1.09 -31.22 0.34
C PHE A 436 2.00 -32.43 0.05
N LYS A 437 2.70 -32.94 1.06
CA LYS A 437 3.48 -34.19 0.99
C LYS A 437 2.64 -35.47 1.08
N GLY A 438 1.31 -35.35 1.15
CA GLY A 438 0.38 -36.47 1.15
C GLY A 438 -0.13 -36.92 2.53
N ASP A 439 0.21 -36.21 3.60
CA ASP A 439 -0.34 -36.49 4.93
C ASP A 439 -1.80 -36.03 5.02
N LYS A 440 -2.72 -36.98 4.85
CA LYS A 440 -4.17 -36.74 4.90
C LYS A 440 -4.68 -36.39 6.30
N SER A 441 -3.87 -36.55 7.35
CA SER A 441 -4.24 -36.20 8.72
C SER A 441 -3.91 -34.74 9.09
N ALA A 442 -3.01 -34.11 8.33
CA ALA A 442 -2.67 -32.71 8.50
C ALA A 442 -3.86 -31.82 8.10
N LYS A 443 -4.23 -30.89 8.99
CA LYS A 443 -5.33 -29.94 8.78
C LYS A 443 -4.75 -28.52 8.67
N PRO A 444 -4.56 -27.99 7.45
CA PRO A 444 -3.97 -26.67 7.26
C PRO A 444 -4.84 -25.56 7.86
N VAL A 445 -6.15 -25.59 7.59
CA VAL A 445 -7.10 -24.57 8.08
C VAL A 445 -7.44 -24.82 9.55
N LEU A 446 -7.28 -23.79 10.39
CA LEU A 446 -7.47 -23.84 11.84
C LEU A 446 -8.74 -23.10 12.30
N ASP A 447 -9.03 -21.97 11.68
CA ASP A 447 -10.15 -21.11 12.06
C ASP A 447 -10.60 -20.21 10.91
N ARG A 448 -11.83 -19.73 10.99
CA ARG A 448 -12.41 -18.74 10.07
C ARG A 448 -13.24 -17.74 10.87
N ILE A 449 -13.21 -16.48 10.45
CA ILE A 449 -14.06 -15.44 11.00
C ILE A 449 -14.64 -14.61 9.86
N ASP A 450 -15.93 -14.28 9.96
CA ASP A 450 -16.60 -13.39 9.02
C ASP A 450 -16.15 -11.95 9.27
N VAL A 451 -15.84 -11.24 8.19
CA VAL A 451 -15.51 -9.81 8.17
C VAL A 451 -16.44 -9.06 7.22
N HIS A 452 -16.53 -7.75 7.39
CA HIS A 452 -17.64 -6.95 6.92
C HIS A 452 -17.18 -5.70 6.16
N TYR A 453 -17.15 -5.72 4.82
CA TYR A 453 -17.24 -6.90 3.94
C TYR A 453 -16.20 -6.80 2.83
N GLN A 454 -15.89 -7.94 2.20
CA GLN A 454 -14.91 -8.05 1.10
C GLN A 454 -13.53 -7.52 1.54
N PRO A 455 -12.82 -8.28 2.39
CA PRO A 455 -11.48 -7.89 2.85
C PRO A 455 -10.52 -7.84 1.66
N GLY A 456 -9.79 -6.74 1.53
CA GLY A 456 -8.69 -6.57 0.60
C GLY A 456 -7.41 -7.11 1.22
N HIS A 457 -6.60 -6.20 1.75
CA HIS A 457 -5.42 -6.56 2.54
C HIS A 457 -5.77 -6.78 4.02
N GLY A 458 -4.84 -7.44 4.72
CA GLY A 458 -4.88 -7.49 6.17
C GLY A 458 -3.51 -7.73 6.78
N PHE A 459 -3.33 -7.22 8.00
CA PHE A 459 -2.02 -6.95 8.59
C PHE A 459 -1.96 -7.41 10.01
N THR A 460 -0.84 -8.02 10.40
CA THR A 460 -0.60 -8.42 11.78
C THR A 460 0.27 -7.38 12.49
N SER A 461 0.11 -7.23 13.80
CA SER A 461 1.01 -6.40 14.62
C SER A 461 2.45 -6.85 14.45
N MET A 462 3.31 -5.94 13.96
CA MET A 462 4.71 -6.21 13.59
C MET A 462 4.88 -7.31 12.50
N GLY A 463 3.84 -7.54 11.70
CA GLY A 463 3.67 -8.69 10.80
C GLY A 463 4.75 -8.90 9.75
N GLU A 464 5.33 -7.81 9.25
CA GLU A 464 6.32 -7.83 8.17
C GLU A 464 7.76 -7.73 8.70
N THR A 465 7.95 -8.05 9.98
CA THR A 465 9.24 -8.06 10.68
C THR A 465 9.57 -9.47 11.19
N LYS A 466 10.75 -9.64 11.79
CA LYS A 466 11.08 -10.86 12.56
C LYS A 466 10.35 -10.96 13.91
N GLU A 467 9.61 -9.93 14.30
CA GLU A 467 9.01 -9.79 15.63
C GLU A 467 7.47 -9.64 15.63
N PRO A 468 6.70 -10.35 14.78
CA PRO A 468 5.26 -10.36 14.92
C PRO A 468 4.91 -10.95 16.29
N ASP A 469 4.05 -10.26 17.02
CA ASP A 469 3.68 -10.65 18.38
C ASP A 469 2.39 -11.48 18.45
N GLY A 470 1.70 -11.62 17.32
CA GLY A 470 0.48 -12.39 17.20
C GLY A 470 -0.62 -11.91 18.13
N LYS A 471 -0.73 -10.59 18.36
CA LYS A 471 -1.81 -9.99 19.16
C LYS A 471 -2.98 -9.52 18.32
N PHE A 472 -2.72 -8.79 17.24
CA PHE A 472 -3.77 -8.17 16.43
C PHE A 472 -3.61 -8.51 14.95
N PHE A 473 -4.76 -8.60 14.28
CA PHE A 473 -4.89 -8.58 12.84
C PHE A 473 -5.88 -7.46 12.46
N LEU A 474 -5.48 -6.55 11.58
CA LEU A 474 -6.34 -5.51 11.01
C LEU A 474 -6.78 -5.94 9.61
N SER A 475 -8.10 -6.00 9.38
CA SER A 475 -8.72 -6.35 8.10
C SER A 475 -9.30 -5.11 7.45
N ASP A 476 -8.75 -4.70 6.31
CA ASP A 476 -9.25 -3.55 5.54
C ASP A 476 -10.26 -4.02 4.48
N ASN A 477 -11.53 -3.67 4.70
CA ASN A 477 -12.67 -4.20 3.98
C ASN A 477 -13.25 -3.15 3.02
N LYS A 478 -13.53 -3.57 1.78
CA LYS A 478 -13.87 -2.67 0.67
C LYS A 478 -15.32 -2.21 0.64
N PHE A 479 -16.21 -2.84 1.40
CA PHE A 479 -17.62 -2.43 1.47
C PHE A 479 -18.11 -2.41 2.92
N SER A 480 -18.50 -1.24 3.43
CA SER A 480 -19.08 -1.14 4.78
C SER A 480 -20.57 -1.49 4.86
N LYS A 481 -21.34 -1.31 3.79
CA LYS A 481 -22.78 -1.57 3.75
C LYS A 481 -23.52 -1.01 4.99
N ASP A 482 -23.97 -1.90 5.87
CA ASP A 482 -24.80 -1.66 7.05
C ASP A 482 -24.01 -1.51 8.36
N ARG A 483 -22.67 -1.50 8.30
CA ARG A 483 -21.82 -1.39 9.49
C ARG A 483 -21.83 -0.01 10.14
N PHE A 484 -22.21 1.02 9.40
CA PHE A 484 -22.28 2.41 9.88
C PHE A 484 -23.64 3.04 9.59
N LEU A 485 -23.90 4.20 10.22
CA LEU A 485 -25.05 5.03 9.86
C LEU A 485 -24.97 5.40 8.37
N PRO A 486 -26.10 5.43 7.65
CA PRO A 486 -26.10 5.74 6.23
C PRO A 486 -25.70 7.20 5.97
N VAL A 487 -24.72 7.41 5.08
CA VAL A 487 -24.15 8.73 4.74
C VAL A 487 -24.31 9.09 3.26
N GLY A 488 -25.24 8.45 2.56
CA GLY A 488 -25.51 8.65 1.14
C GLY A 488 -24.90 7.57 0.25
N PRO A 489 -24.82 7.78 -1.08
CA PRO A 489 -24.38 6.75 -2.03
C PRO A 489 -22.93 6.30 -1.84
N LEU A 490 -22.03 7.22 -1.46
CA LEU A 490 -20.63 6.91 -1.19
C LEU A 490 -20.47 6.49 0.27
N HIS A 491 -20.21 5.21 0.48
CA HIS A 491 -19.95 4.65 1.81
C HIS A 491 -18.45 4.76 2.13
N PRO A 492 -18.05 4.82 3.41
CA PRO A 492 -16.68 4.56 3.79
C PRO A 492 -16.35 3.06 3.65
N GLU A 493 -15.08 2.72 3.63
CA GLU A 493 -14.58 1.38 3.89
C GLU A 493 -14.58 1.08 5.39
N THR A 494 -14.30 -0.18 5.76
CA THR A 494 -14.26 -0.61 7.16
C THR A 494 -12.89 -1.21 7.49
N ALA A 495 -12.19 -0.66 8.47
CA ALA A 495 -11.01 -1.28 9.07
C ALA A 495 -11.44 -2.04 10.34
N GLN A 496 -11.35 -3.37 10.31
CA GLN A 496 -11.79 -4.24 11.41
C GLN A 496 -10.61 -4.81 12.18
N LEU A 497 -10.53 -4.53 13.48
CA LEU A 497 -9.51 -5.10 14.35
C LEU A 497 -9.97 -6.46 14.86
N ILE A 498 -9.06 -7.43 14.79
CA ILE A 498 -9.27 -8.81 15.22
C ILE A 498 -8.18 -9.16 16.24
N ASP A 499 -8.58 -9.63 17.42
CA ASP A 499 -7.65 -10.23 18.39
C ASP A 499 -7.32 -11.66 17.95
N ILE A 500 -6.02 -11.89 17.79
CA ILE A 500 -5.44 -13.18 17.37
C ILE A 500 -4.48 -13.76 18.42
N SER A 501 -4.48 -13.21 19.64
CA SER A 501 -3.63 -13.65 20.76
C SER A 501 -3.98 -15.06 21.23
N GLY A 502 -5.25 -15.44 21.17
CA GLY A 502 -5.77 -16.75 21.54
C GLY A 502 -5.80 -17.78 20.41
N GLU A 503 -6.43 -18.93 20.70
CA GLU A 503 -6.60 -20.00 19.71
C GLU A 503 -7.57 -19.61 18.59
N LYS A 504 -8.68 -18.94 18.95
CA LYS A 504 -9.74 -18.47 18.06
C LYS A 504 -9.64 -16.97 17.82
N MET A 505 -9.91 -16.56 16.58
CA MET A 505 -9.99 -15.15 16.22
C MET A 505 -11.22 -14.50 16.85
N GLN A 506 -11.08 -13.26 17.30
CA GLN A 506 -12.19 -12.46 17.83
C GLN A 506 -12.24 -11.12 17.10
N LEU A 507 -13.38 -10.75 16.50
CA LEU A 507 -13.60 -9.42 15.94
C LEU A 507 -13.94 -8.45 17.08
N VAL A 508 -13.22 -7.33 17.18
CA VAL A 508 -13.22 -6.52 18.42
C VAL A 508 -13.61 -5.07 18.22
N SER A 509 -13.43 -4.53 17.01
CA SER A 509 -13.83 -3.17 16.69
C SER A 509 -13.94 -2.95 15.19
N ASP A 510 -14.84 -2.06 14.79
CA ASP A 510 -14.99 -1.55 13.43
C ASP A 510 -14.66 -0.06 13.41
N HIS A 511 -13.80 0.37 12.50
CA HIS A 511 -13.47 1.77 12.26
C HIS A 511 -13.78 2.15 10.82
N SER A 512 -14.29 3.35 10.60
CA SER A 512 -14.43 3.88 9.25
C SER A 512 -13.05 4.15 8.65
N ALA A 513 -12.84 3.75 7.41
CA ALA A 513 -11.63 3.99 6.64
C ALA A 513 -12.03 4.72 5.34
N TYR A 514 -11.52 5.93 5.05
CA TYR A 514 -11.98 6.69 3.90
C TYR A 514 -10.94 7.64 3.29
N PRO A 515 -10.74 7.67 1.94
CA PRO A 515 -11.29 6.75 0.96
C PRO A 515 -10.33 5.58 0.74
N GLU A 516 -10.85 4.37 0.82
CA GLU A 516 -10.25 3.10 0.43
C GLU A 516 -8.75 2.92 0.71
N PRO A 517 -8.31 2.85 1.97
CA PRO A 517 -6.99 2.31 2.27
C PRO A 517 -6.79 0.96 1.58
N HIS A 518 -5.59 0.79 1.00
CA HIS A 518 -5.19 -0.46 0.38
C HIS A 518 -4.32 -1.29 1.33
N ASP A 519 -3.42 -0.64 2.07
CA ASP A 519 -2.36 -1.29 2.83
C ASP A 519 -2.09 -0.51 4.13
N SER A 520 -1.71 -1.23 5.18
CA SER A 520 -1.34 -0.65 6.47
C SER A 520 -0.25 -1.47 7.17
N ILE A 521 0.56 -0.83 8.00
CA ILE A 521 1.48 -1.52 8.92
C ILE A 521 1.18 -1.15 10.36
N MET A 522 1.36 -2.12 11.26
CA MET A 522 1.16 -1.94 12.70
C MET A 522 2.49 -2.04 13.43
N VAL A 523 2.90 -0.95 14.08
CA VAL A 523 4.25 -0.77 14.65
C VAL A 523 4.16 -0.45 16.13
N ARG A 524 4.93 -1.15 16.97
CA ARG A 524 4.95 -0.89 18.41
C ARG A 524 5.36 0.56 18.69
N ARG A 525 4.73 1.18 19.68
CA ARG A 525 4.97 2.59 20.01
C ARG A 525 6.41 2.90 20.43
N ASP A 526 7.15 1.92 20.95
CA ASP A 526 8.52 2.09 21.45
C ASP A 526 9.57 2.26 20.34
N ILE A 527 9.22 1.90 19.10
CA ILE A 527 10.07 2.06 17.92
C ILE A 527 10.03 3.51 17.40
N ILE A 528 8.87 4.16 17.51
CA ILE A 528 8.66 5.51 16.96
C ILE A 528 9.17 6.56 17.93
N LYS A 529 10.05 7.44 17.45
CA LYS A 529 10.59 8.56 18.22
C LYS A 529 10.45 9.84 17.42
N THR A 530 9.50 10.67 17.81
CA THR A 530 9.25 11.97 17.17
C THR A 530 9.96 13.11 17.90
N ARG A 531 10.25 14.18 17.17
CA ARG A 531 10.60 15.49 17.74
C ARG A 531 9.32 16.30 17.99
N GLN A 532 9.30 17.07 19.06
CA GLN A 532 8.15 17.90 19.44
C GLN A 532 8.21 19.33 18.89
N ILE A 533 9.42 19.81 18.60
CA ILE A 533 9.67 21.10 17.96
C ILE A 533 10.79 20.94 16.94
N TYR A 534 10.89 21.88 16.00
CA TYR A 534 11.99 21.91 15.04
C TYR A 534 13.26 22.55 15.62
N ASN A 535 14.36 22.44 14.87
CA ASN A 535 15.54 23.26 15.10
C ASN A 535 15.59 24.38 14.05
N LEU A 536 15.61 25.63 14.50
CA LEU A 536 15.58 26.80 13.64
C LEU A 536 16.75 26.86 12.64
N ASP A 537 17.90 26.27 12.99
CA ASP A 537 19.07 26.22 12.11
C ASP A 537 18.91 25.27 10.90
N GLU A 538 17.86 24.43 10.89
CA GLU A 538 17.51 23.58 9.74
C GLU A 538 16.92 24.40 8.58
N PHE A 539 16.55 25.66 8.81
CA PHE A 539 15.87 26.52 7.84
C PHE A 539 16.76 27.69 7.40
N PRO A 540 17.37 27.65 6.21
CA PRO A 540 18.28 28.69 5.74
C PRO A 540 17.65 30.10 5.62
N LEU A 541 16.32 30.16 5.47
CA LEU A 541 15.57 31.41 5.35
C LEU A 541 15.00 31.91 6.69
N ALA A 542 15.31 31.24 7.80
CA ALA A 542 14.76 31.59 9.11
C ALA A 542 15.12 33.02 9.55
N VAL A 543 14.10 33.75 10.01
CA VAL A 543 14.26 35.05 10.65
C VAL A 543 14.41 34.84 12.15
N LYS A 544 15.64 35.02 12.67
CA LYS A 544 15.98 34.59 14.04
C LYS A 544 15.54 35.55 15.15
N ASN A 545 15.23 36.81 14.82
CA ASN A 545 14.73 37.78 15.79
C ASN A 545 13.58 38.60 15.22
N VAL A 546 12.64 38.99 16.08
CA VAL A 546 11.46 39.80 15.70
C VAL A 546 11.86 41.08 14.94
N LYS A 547 12.92 41.77 15.40
CA LYS A 547 13.44 43.00 14.79
C LYS A 547 14.01 42.83 13.37
N ASP A 548 14.29 41.59 12.96
CA ASP A 548 14.84 41.27 11.64
C ASP A 548 13.72 41.05 10.59
N SER A 549 12.46 41.11 11.01
CA SER A 549 11.29 41.15 10.12
C SER A 549 11.33 42.41 9.26
N ARG A 550 11.20 42.25 7.93
CA ARG A 550 11.43 43.32 6.96
C ARG A 550 10.80 43.02 5.61
N VAL A 551 10.76 44.05 4.75
CA VAL A 551 10.31 43.93 3.35
C VAL A 551 11.48 44.31 2.45
N GLU A 552 11.87 43.41 1.56
CA GLU A 552 12.90 43.64 0.54
C GLU A 552 12.25 43.72 -0.84
N ARG A 553 12.71 44.65 -1.68
CA ARG A 553 12.20 44.83 -3.04
C ARG A 553 13.35 44.79 -4.05
N LYS A 554 13.19 43.94 -5.07
CA LYS A 554 14.07 43.84 -6.25
C LYS A 554 13.21 43.93 -7.51
N GLY A 555 12.99 45.15 -7.99
CA GLY A 555 12.06 45.41 -9.10
C GLY A 555 10.62 45.03 -8.75
N LYS A 556 10.02 44.10 -9.51
CA LYS A 556 8.68 43.54 -9.27
C LYS A 556 8.66 42.41 -8.23
N LYS A 557 9.82 41.90 -7.81
CA LYS A 557 9.91 40.87 -6.77
C LYS A 557 9.98 41.52 -5.40
N VAL A 558 9.08 41.10 -4.51
CA VAL A 558 9.02 41.57 -3.13
C VAL A 558 9.12 40.39 -2.19
N THR A 559 10.07 40.42 -1.26
CA THR A 559 10.23 39.39 -0.24
C THR A 559 9.90 39.97 1.13
N VAL A 560 8.92 39.39 1.81
CA VAL A 560 8.51 39.76 3.17
C VAL A 560 9.06 38.69 4.12
N TYR A 561 9.96 39.11 4.99
CA TYR A 561 10.49 38.29 6.08
C TYR A 561 9.68 38.61 7.34
N LEU A 562 9.01 37.61 7.90
CA LEU A 562 8.07 37.77 9.00
C LEU A 562 8.37 36.75 10.10
N THR A 563 8.48 37.20 11.35
CA THR A 563 8.44 36.29 12.50
C THR A 563 7.02 36.15 13.02
N SER A 564 6.69 35.01 13.64
CA SER A 564 5.55 34.86 14.56
C SER A 564 6.07 34.51 15.95
N GLN A 565 5.50 35.16 16.96
CA GLN A 565 5.66 34.80 18.37
C GLN A 565 4.36 35.17 19.09
N ALA A 566 3.68 34.20 19.69
CA ALA A 566 2.32 34.39 20.19
C ALA A 566 2.22 35.62 21.14
N PRO A 567 1.27 36.55 20.91
CA PRO A 567 0.17 36.51 19.93
C PRO A 567 0.39 37.35 18.65
N ALA A 568 1.63 37.71 18.27
CA ALA A 568 1.89 38.73 17.25
C ALA A 568 2.79 38.26 16.09
N TYR A 569 2.55 38.84 14.92
CA TYR A 569 3.53 38.86 13.84
C TYR A 569 4.53 40.02 14.02
N GLY A 570 5.75 39.83 13.52
CA GLY A 570 6.82 40.82 13.61
C GLY A 570 6.58 42.10 12.82
N LEU A 571 5.75 42.05 11.77
CA LEU A 571 5.25 43.23 11.04
C LEU A 571 3.73 43.32 11.17
N ARG A 572 3.23 44.52 11.42
CA ARG A 572 1.79 44.81 11.51
C ARG A 572 1.15 45.04 10.14
N GLU A 573 1.92 45.58 9.19
CA GLU A 573 1.50 45.84 7.82
C GLU A 573 2.70 45.99 6.89
N TRP A 574 2.48 45.78 5.59
CA TRP A 574 3.42 46.12 4.52
C TRP A 574 2.64 46.50 3.26
N ARG A 575 3.32 47.12 2.28
CA ARG A 575 2.71 47.58 1.03
C ARG A 575 3.41 46.97 -0.18
N VAL A 576 2.62 46.45 -1.09
CA VAL A 576 3.06 45.95 -2.40
C VAL A 576 2.29 46.66 -3.52
N LYS A 577 2.78 46.57 -4.75
CA LYS A 577 2.10 47.08 -5.93
C LYS A 577 1.30 45.95 -6.58
N LYS A 578 0.17 46.29 -7.20
CA LYS A 578 -0.56 45.33 -8.03
C LYS A 578 0.37 44.79 -9.12
N GLY A 579 0.45 43.46 -9.23
CA GLY A 579 1.32 42.75 -10.16
C GLY A 579 2.75 42.49 -9.65
N ASP A 580 3.07 42.83 -8.41
CA ASP A 580 4.30 42.34 -7.76
C ASP A 580 4.21 40.82 -7.57
N GLU A 581 5.34 40.14 -7.76
CA GLU A 581 5.57 38.75 -7.33
C GLU A 581 6.05 38.81 -5.88
N VAL A 582 5.18 38.38 -4.95
CA VAL A 582 5.39 38.50 -3.51
C VAL A 582 5.73 37.13 -2.95
N THR A 583 6.88 37.02 -2.29
CA THR A 583 7.25 35.88 -1.46
C THR A 583 7.14 36.28 0.00
N ILE A 584 6.36 35.56 0.79
CA ILE A 584 6.28 35.74 2.24
C ILE A 584 6.97 34.56 2.90
N ILE A 585 7.92 34.83 3.78
CA ILE A 585 8.66 33.87 4.58
C ILE A 585 8.25 34.10 6.03
N VAL A 586 7.69 33.08 6.68
CA VAL A 586 7.19 33.14 8.05
C VAL A 586 7.99 32.17 8.91
N THR A 587 8.58 32.67 9.99
CA THR A 587 9.37 31.92 10.96
C THR A 587 8.70 31.96 12.33
N ASN A 588 8.39 30.80 12.91
CA ASN A 588 7.84 30.72 14.26
C ASN A 588 8.97 30.65 15.31
N LEU A 589 9.04 31.66 16.17
CA LEU A 589 10.08 31.77 17.21
C LEU A 589 9.69 31.14 18.55
N ASP A 590 8.46 30.66 18.70
CA ASP A 590 8.03 29.96 19.91
C ASP A 590 8.74 28.62 20.09
N LYS A 591 9.00 28.27 21.35
CA LYS A 591 9.74 27.06 21.77
C LYS A 591 8.88 26.09 22.58
N VAL A 592 7.58 26.35 22.64
CA VAL A 592 6.60 25.52 23.34
C VAL A 592 6.08 24.50 22.33
N GLU A 593 6.13 23.21 22.69
CA GLU A 593 5.50 22.13 21.92
C GLU A 593 4.03 22.46 21.62
N ASP A 594 3.56 22.05 20.44
CA ASP A 594 2.17 22.23 19.98
C ASP A 594 1.72 23.70 19.79
N LEU A 595 2.57 24.70 20.06
CA LEU A 595 2.27 26.11 19.78
C LEU A 595 2.47 26.46 18.29
N THR A 596 1.68 25.80 17.45
CA THR A 596 1.67 25.97 16.00
C THR A 596 0.92 27.24 15.61
N HIS A 597 1.51 28.04 14.73
CA HIS A 597 0.86 29.19 14.13
C HIS A 597 0.36 28.84 12.73
N GLY A 598 -0.60 29.60 12.22
CA GLY A 598 -1.01 29.56 10.83
C GLY A 598 -0.77 30.88 10.13
N PHE A 599 -0.78 30.93 8.80
CA PHE A 599 -0.74 32.16 8.02
C PHE A 599 -1.68 32.06 6.82
N ALA A 600 -2.72 32.90 6.81
CA ALA A 600 -3.69 32.95 5.72
C ALA A 600 -3.83 34.35 5.11
N ILE A 601 -4.07 34.38 3.79
CA ILE A 601 -4.44 35.59 3.05
C ILE A 601 -5.80 35.33 2.38
N PRO A 602 -6.89 35.96 2.86
CA PRO A 602 -8.20 35.85 2.23
C PRO A 602 -8.17 36.23 0.74
N LYS A 603 -8.95 35.53 -0.08
CA LYS A 603 -9.08 35.75 -1.54
C LYS A 603 -7.81 35.50 -2.36
N TYR A 604 -6.79 34.90 -1.75
CA TYR A 604 -5.55 34.48 -2.43
C TYR A 604 -5.33 32.96 -2.43
N ASN A 605 -6.22 32.17 -1.82
CA ASN A 605 -6.07 30.72 -1.65
C ASN A 605 -4.74 30.34 -0.97
N ILE A 606 -4.35 31.14 0.02
CA ILE A 606 -3.14 30.92 0.81
C ILE A 606 -3.57 30.63 2.24
N ASN A 607 -3.23 29.43 2.69
CA ASN A 607 -3.22 29.00 4.08
C ASN A 607 -2.09 27.99 4.28
N PHE A 608 -1.36 28.10 5.37
CA PHE A 608 -0.35 27.12 5.79
C PHE A 608 -0.04 27.28 7.27
N VAL A 609 0.50 26.22 7.90
CA VAL A 609 0.95 26.24 9.29
C VAL A 609 2.47 26.39 9.39
N ILE A 610 2.93 26.93 10.53
CA ILE A 610 4.34 27.06 10.89
C ILE A 610 4.48 26.60 12.33
N HIS A 611 5.06 25.42 12.50
CA HIS A 611 5.29 24.79 13.81
C HIS A 611 6.36 25.53 14.63
N PRO A 612 6.46 25.31 15.95
CA PRO A 612 7.52 25.87 16.78
C PRO A 612 8.91 25.64 16.17
N GLN A 613 9.67 26.73 15.97
CA GLN A 613 11.00 26.76 15.35
C GLN A 613 11.05 26.38 13.84
N ASP A 614 9.91 26.33 13.15
CA ASP A 614 9.79 26.08 11.71
C ASP A 614 9.87 27.40 10.90
N THR A 615 10.19 27.29 9.61
CA THR A 615 10.07 28.38 8.63
C THR A 615 9.45 27.87 7.34
N LYS A 616 8.37 28.50 6.92
CA LYS A 616 7.67 28.21 5.67
C LYS A 616 7.55 29.46 4.81
N SER A 617 7.38 29.27 3.51
CA SER A 617 7.19 30.38 2.61
C SER A 617 6.15 30.11 1.53
N VAL A 618 5.58 31.18 1.00
CA VAL A 618 4.64 31.14 -0.13
C VAL A 618 4.94 32.25 -1.11
N THR A 619 4.85 31.95 -2.41
CA THR A 619 5.00 32.95 -3.48
C THR A 619 3.71 33.07 -4.27
N PHE A 620 3.27 34.30 -4.53
CA PHE A 620 2.06 34.60 -5.29
C PHE A 620 2.17 35.95 -6.02
N ILE A 621 1.31 36.16 -7.02
CA ILE A 621 1.18 37.47 -7.68
C ILE A 621 0.13 38.29 -6.94
N ALA A 622 0.48 39.49 -6.48
CA ALA A 622 -0.47 40.46 -5.91
C ALA A 622 -1.36 41.06 -7.01
N ASP A 623 -2.24 40.26 -7.60
CA ASP A 623 -3.04 40.58 -8.79
C ASP A 623 -4.27 41.49 -8.53
N LYS A 624 -4.61 41.76 -7.27
CA LYS A 624 -5.80 42.52 -6.87
C LYS A 624 -5.40 43.76 -6.08
N PRO A 625 -5.96 44.95 -6.39
CA PRO A 625 -5.78 46.13 -5.56
C PRO A 625 -6.67 46.04 -4.30
N GLY A 626 -6.22 46.64 -3.20
CA GLY A 626 -7.01 46.76 -1.98
C GLY A 626 -6.24 46.41 -0.71
N VAL A 627 -6.97 46.39 0.41
CA VAL A 627 -6.45 45.93 1.70
C VAL A 627 -6.75 44.44 1.81
N PHE A 628 -5.71 43.65 2.06
CA PHE A 628 -5.82 42.22 2.34
C PHE A 628 -5.23 41.96 3.72
N TRP A 629 -6.07 41.43 4.61
CA TRP A 629 -5.63 41.02 5.93
C TRP A 629 -4.76 39.77 5.83
N CYS A 630 -3.73 39.69 6.67
CA CYS A 630 -3.05 38.43 6.96
C CYS A 630 -3.36 38.11 8.43
N TYR A 631 -3.71 36.86 8.73
CA TYR A 631 -4.08 36.46 10.09
C TYR A 631 -3.57 35.05 10.41
N CYS A 632 -3.47 34.77 11.71
CA CYS A 632 -3.16 33.42 12.22
C CYS A 632 -4.43 32.58 12.22
N THR A 633 -4.42 31.42 11.57
CA THR A 633 -5.56 30.50 11.51
C THR A 633 -5.63 29.52 12.68
N ASN A 634 -4.56 29.45 13.48
CA ASN A 634 -4.38 28.54 14.60
C ASN A 634 -4.37 29.31 15.92
#